data_AF-A0A381YGE2-F1
#
_entry.id   AF-A0A381YGE2-F1
#
_cell.length_a   1.000
_cell.length_b   1.000
_cell.length_c   1.000
_cell.angle_alpha   90.00
_cell.angle_beta   90.00
_cell.angle_gamma   90.00
#
_symmetry.space_group_name_H-M   'P 1'
#
loop_
_entity.id
_entity.type
_entity.pdbx_description
1 polymer ?
#
loop_
_entity_poly.entity_id
_entity_poly.type
_entity_poly.pdbx_seq_one_letter_code
_entity_poly.pdbx_strand_id
1 'polypeptide(L)' 'ISELFDLITVTMPEDNPGSLLDEEYAAVIAYILSLNELPAGEEELPAVYEALQQIVIQGPYSQ' A
#
# COMPACT_ATOMS: atom_id res chain seq x y z
N ILE A 1 6.07 -3.25 -1.42
CA ILE A 1 4.78 -2.71 -0.90
C ILE A 1 4.75 -2.76 0.62
N SER A 2 5.16 -3.86 1.24
CA SER A 2 5.25 -4.01 2.70
C SER A 2 5.95 -2.86 3.44
N GLU A 3 7.07 -2.33 2.92
CA GLU A 3 7.77 -1.19 3.54
C GLU A 3 6.94 0.11 3.53
N LEU A 4 6.17 0.34 2.46
CA LEU A 4 5.26 1.48 2.39
C LEU A 4 4.13 1.33 3.41
N PHE A 5 3.62 0.10 3.58
CA PHE A 5 2.60 -0.21 4.59
C PHE A 5 3.10 0.11 5.99
N ASP A 6 4.28 -0.38 6.39
CA ASP A 6 4.88 -0.05 7.69
C ASP A 6 5.07 1.46 7.86
N LEU A 7 5.58 2.14 6.82
CA LEU A 7 5.82 3.57 6.87
C LEU A 7 4.53 4.34 7.12
N ILE A 8 3.46 4.08 6.36
CA ILE A 8 2.21 4.82 6.53
C ILE A 8 1.53 4.46 7.84
N THR A 9 1.62 3.23 8.32
CA THR A 9 1.04 2.84 9.61
C THR A 9 1.68 3.63 10.76
N VAL A 10 2.98 3.91 10.70
CA VAL A 10 3.68 4.65 11.77
C VAL A 10 3.73 6.17 11.56
N THR A 11 3.42 6.66 10.36
CA THR A 11 3.51 8.10 10.03
C THR A 11 2.17 8.76 9.68
N MET A 12 1.13 7.98 9.40
CA MET A 12 -0.16 8.47 8.92
C MET A 12 -1.33 7.93 9.75
N PRO A 13 -2.43 8.69 9.85
CA PRO A 13 -2.54 10.10 9.49
C PRO A 13 -1.64 11.01 10.35
N GLU A 14 -1.28 12.19 9.83
CA GLU A 14 -0.39 13.17 10.51
C GLU A 14 -0.83 13.47 11.95
N ASP A 15 -2.14 13.62 12.15
CA ASP A 15 -2.72 13.96 13.45
C ASP A 15 -2.82 12.78 14.42
N ASN A 16 -2.82 11.55 13.90
CA ASN A 16 -3.03 10.34 14.69
C ASN A 16 -2.47 9.07 14.00
N PRO A 17 -1.14 8.85 14.02
CA PRO A 17 -0.53 7.68 13.40
C PRO A 17 -1.04 6.36 13.99
N GLY A 18 -1.20 5.34 13.13
CA GLY A 18 -1.66 4.00 13.54
C GLY A 18 -3.13 3.92 13.93
N SER A 19 -3.94 4.91 13.52
CA SER A 19 -5.36 5.00 13.92
C SER A 19 -6.33 4.28 13.00
N LEU A 20 -5.89 3.88 11.82
CA LEU A 20 -6.69 3.13 10.85
C LEU A 20 -6.52 1.63 11.05
N LEU A 21 -7.50 0.86 10.58
CA LEU A 21 -7.39 -0.60 10.48
C LEU A 21 -6.40 -0.97 9.37
N ASP A 22 -5.81 -2.17 9.46
CA ASP A 22 -4.86 -2.66 8.46
C ASP A 22 -5.49 -2.70 7.06
N GLU A 23 -6.78 -3.05 6.94
CA GLU A 23 -7.52 -3.03 5.68
C GLU A 23 -7.68 -1.62 5.11
N GLU A 24 -7.85 -0.63 5.97
CA GLU A 24 -7.94 0.78 5.56
C GLU A 24 -6.58 1.29 5.07
N TYR A 25 -5.48 0.91 5.73
CA TYR A 25 -4.14 1.20 5.25
C TYR A 25 -3.87 0.53 3.89
N ALA A 26 -4.25 -0.74 3.71
CA ALA A 26 -4.12 -1.43 2.44
C ALA A 26 -4.92 -0.73 1.32
N ALA A 27 -6.15 -0.29 1.62
CA ALA A 27 -6.98 0.46 0.66
C ALA A 27 -6.36 1.82 0.29
N VAL A 28 -5.80 2.56 1.26
CA VAL A 28 -5.09 3.82 1.01
C VAL A 28 -3.87 3.59 0.12
N ILE A 29 -3.10 2.53 0.35
CA ILE A 29 -1.97 2.18 -0.51
C ILE A 29 -2.45 1.87 -1.92
N ALA A 30 -3.46 1.01 -2.07
CA ALA A 30 -4.00 0.67 -3.39
C ALA A 30 -4.44 1.93 -4.16
N TYR A 31 -5.07 2.89 -3.46
CA TYR A 31 -5.42 4.17 -4.03
C TYR A 31 -4.19 4.99 -4.45
N ILE A 32 -3.16 5.11 -3.61
CA ILE A 32 -1.92 5.80 -3.95
C ILE A 32 -1.22 5.15 -5.17
N LEU A 33 -1.17 3.82 -5.24
CA LEU A 33 -0.59 3.11 -6.39
C LEU A 33 -1.37 3.43 -7.68
N SER A 34 -2.70 3.49 -7.61
CA SER A 34 -3.55 3.86 -8.75
C SER A 34 -3.30 5.28 -9.24
N LEU A 35 -3.05 6.23 -8.33
CA LEU A 35 -2.70 7.62 -8.67
C LEU A 35 -1.36 7.72 -9.39
N ASN A 36 -0.46 6.78 -9.15
CA ASN A 36 0.85 6.70 -9.81
C ASN A 36 0.80 5.83 -11.09
N GLU A 37 -0.39 5.56 -11.62
CA GLU A 37 -0.62 4.78 -12.85
C GLU A 37 0.00 3.38 -12.79
N LEU A 38 0.18 2.83 -11.59
CA LEU A 38 0.66 1.48 -11.41
C LEU A 38 -0.45 0.47 -11.73
N PRO A 39 -0.11 -0.69 -12.32
CA PRO A 39 -1.11 -1.67 -12.70
C PRO A 39 -1.86 -2.21 -11.48
N ALA A 40 -3.18 -2.30 -11.60
CA ALA A 40 -4.01 -2.98 -10.62
C ALA A 40 -3.77 -4.50 -10.64
N GLY A 41 -3.83 -5.13 -9.47
CA GLY A 41 -3.86 -6.58 -9.35
C GLY A 41 -5.24 -7.17 -9.68
N GLU A 42 -5.31 -8.50 -9.74
CA GLU A 42 -6.58 -9.23 -9.90
C GLU A 42 -7.41 -9.28 -8.61
N GLU A 43 -6.74 -9.15 -7.46
CA GLU A 43 -7.33 -9.20 -6.14
C GLU A 43 -7.10 -7.89 -5.38
N GLU A 44 -7.89 -7.67 -4.34
CA GLU A 44 -7.69 -6.56 -3.39
C GLU A 44 -6.32 -6.67 -2.72
N LEU A 45 -5.73 -5.52 -2.39
CA LEU A 45 -4.44 -5.48 -1.72
C LEU A 45 -4.57 -6.10 -0.32
N PRO A 46 -3.81 -7.16 0.03
CA PRO A 46 -3.96 -7.83 1.31
C PRO A 46 -3.46 -6.94 2.45
N ALA A 47 -4.20 -6.92 3.55
CA ALA A 47 -3.84 -6.19 4.78
C ALA A 47 -2.85 -6.97 5.68
N VAL A 48 -1.95 -7.75 5.07
CA VAL A 48 -1.04 -8.66 5.78
C VAL A 48 0.38 -8.44 5.30
N TYR A 49 1.28 -8.11 6.21
CA TYR A 49 2.66 -7.73 5.90
C TYR A 49 3.37 -8.80 5.05
N GLU A 50 3.30 -10.07 5.45
CA GLU A 50 3.96 -11.17 4.75
C GLU A 50 3.42 -11.36 3.33
N ALA A 51 2.12 -11.14 3.12
CA ALA A 51 1.51 -11.18 1.79
C ALA A 51 1.98 -10.00 0.93
N LEU A 52 2.04 -8.79 1.51
CA LEU A 52 2.52 -7.58 0.84
C LEU A 52 3.99 -7.65 0.42
N GLN A 53 4.80 -8.45 1.11
CA GLN A 53 6.19 -8.72 0.72
C GLN A 53 6.30 -9.51 -0.58
N GLN A 54 5.30 -10.33 -0.91
CA GLN A 54 5.31 -11.13 -2.13
C GLN A 54 4.87 -10.34 -3.36
N ILE A 55 4.30 -9.14 -3.18
CA ILE A 55 3.82 -8.31 -4.28
C ILE A 55 4.97 -7.48 -4.85
N VAL A 56 5.34 -7.80 -6.10
CA VAL A 56 6.37 -7.09 -6.86
C VAL A 56 5.72 -6.30 -7.98
N ILE A 57 5.92 -4.99 -7.98
CA ILE A 57 5.43 -4.09 -9.01
C ILE A 57 6.43 -4.13 -10.18
N GLN A 58 6.13 -4.87 -11.25
CA GLN A 58 7.01 -5.05 -12.43
C GLN A 58 6.53 -4.25 -13.66
N GLY A 59 7.41 -3.44 -14.25
CA GLY A 59 7.09 -2.68 -15.47
C GLY A 59 8.18 -1.66 -15.88
N PRO A 60 8.20 -1.21 -17.15
CA PRO A 60 8.97 -0.04 -17.56
C PRO A 60 8.21 1.21 -17.13
N TYR A 61 8.34 1.60 -15.87
CA TYR A 61 7.74 2.85 -15.39
C TYR A 61 8.45 4.02 -16.03
N SER A 62 7.70 4.88 -16.73
CA SER A 62 8.19 6.16 -17.21
C SER A 62 8.71 6.95 -16.01
N GLN A 63 10.03 7.16 -15.96
CA GLN A 63 10.64 8.14 -15.06
C GLN A 63 10.23 9.55 -15.48
#